data_AF-A0A819A2I9-F1
#
_entry.id   AF-A0A819A2I9-F1
#
_cell.length_a   1.000
_cell.length_b   1.000
_cell.length_c   1.000
_cell.angle_alpha   90.00
_cell.angle_beta   90.00
_cell.angle_gamma   90.00
#
_symmetry.space_group_name_H-M   'P 1'
#
loop_
_entity.id
_entity.type
_entity.pdbx_description
1 polymer ?
#
loop_
_entity_poly.entity_id
_entity_poly.type
_entity_poly.pdbx_seq_one_letter_code
_entity_poly.pdbx_strand_id
1 'polypeptide(L)'
;MYERVHKQHHQFRAPIGLASEYAHPIEFIISNVGPVAAGPLLFQSHLLTTWIWLLVALVSTNNGHSGYHISGPFGINIVSAKFHDFHHSQFTNNFGSVGILDRLHGTDKAWRARKMMEKKQKQAA
;
A
#
# COMPACT_ATOMS: atom_id res chain seq x y z
N MET A 1 17.56 -1.77 -9.21
CA MET A 1 16.15 -2.15 -9.51
C MET A 1 15.23 -0.94 -9.39
N TYR A 2 15.26 -0.20 -8.27
CA TYR A 2 14.48 1.04 -8.08
C TYR A 2 14.46 1.99 -9.28
N GLU A 3 15.62 2.46 -9.74
CA GLU A 3 15.70 3.50 -10.78
C GLU A 3 15.00 3.14 -12.10
N ARG A 4 15.05 1.86 -12.50
CA ARG A 4 14.55 1.40 -13.80
C ARG A 4 13.13 0.84 -13.76
N VAL A 5 12.66 0.46 -12.57
CA VAL A 5 11.40 -0.29 -12.40
C VAL A 5 10.46 0.50 -11.49
N HIS A 6 10.85 0.70 -10.24
CA HIS A 6 9.99 1.32 -9.21
C HIS A 6 9.92 2.86 -9.26
N LYS A 7 10.90 3.52 -9.89
CA LYS A 7 10.94 4.98 -10.01
C LYS A 7 9.72 5.53 -10.77
N GLN A 8 9.15 4.77 -11.70
CA GLN A 8 7.95 5.16 -12.43
C GLN A 8 6.74 5.26 -11.49
N HIS A 9 6.54 4.29 -10.60
CA HIS A 9 5.47 4.30 -9.60
C HIS A 9 5.57 5.53 -8.68
N HIS A 10 6.81 5.89 -8.32
CA HIS A 10 7.11 7.04 -7.47
C HIS A 10 7.14 8.41 -8.16
N GLN A 11 6.71 8.51 -9.42
CA GLN A 11 6.58 9.81 -10.08
C GLN A 11 5.55 10.71 -9.37
N PHE A 12 4.57 10.11 -8.69
CA PHE A 12 3.55 10.80 -7.92
C PHE A 12 3.89 10.83 -6.43
N ARG A 13 4.57 11.89 -5.98
CA ARG A 13 4.87 12.09 -4.54
C ARG A 13 3.63 12.22 -3.65
N ALA A 14 2.54 12.73 -4.22
CA ALA A 14 1.22 12.72 -3.63
C ALA A 14 0.33 11.85 -4.53
N PRO A 15 0.29 10.53 -4.30
CA PRO A 15 -0.42 9.62 -5.17
C PRO A 15 -1.93 9.89 -5.12
N ILE A 16 -2.59 9.57 -6.23
CA ILE A 16 -4.04 9.43 -6.32
C ILE A 16 -4.34 7.97 -6.59
N GLY A 17 -5.57 7.54 -6.31
CA GLY A 17 -5.96 6.14 -6.45
C GLY A 17 -5.59 5.50 -7.81
N LEU A 18 -5.83 6.21 -8.92
CA LEU A 18 -5.47 5.73 -10.26
C LEU A 18 -3.96 5.51 -10.46
N ALA A 19 -3.12 6.29 -9.78
CA ALA A 19 -1.67 6.16 -9.85
C ALA A 19 -1.16 4.87 -9.18
N SER A 20 -1.98 4.20 -8.37
CA SER A 20 -1.60 2.93 -7.71
C SER A 20 -1.24 1.82 -8.69
N GLU A 21 -1.87 1.81 -9.87
CA GLU A 21 -1.61 0.83 -10.93
C GLU A 21 -0.62 1.32 -11.99
N TYR A 22 -0.19 2.58 -11.89
CA TYR A 22 0.78 3.15 -12.82
C TYR A 22 2.20 2.72 -12.42
N ALA A 23 2.61 1.57 -12.96
CA ALA A 23 3.91 0.96 -12.68
C ALA A 23 4.60 0.48 -13.96
N HIS A 24 5.91 0.24 -13.87
CA HIS A 24 6.63 -0.41 -14.95
C HIS A 24 6.06 -1.84 -15.18
N PRO A 25 5.98 -2.36 -16.42
CA PRO A 25 5.33 -3.65 -16.68
C PRO A 25 5.83 -4.82 -15.81
N ILE A 26 7.14 -4.87 -15.55
CA ILE A 26 7.75 -5.89 -14.67
C ILE A 26 7.22 -5.76 -13.22
N GLU A 27 7.13 -4.54 -12.70
CA GLU A 27 6.58 -4.29 -11.38
C GLU A 27 5.10 -4.60 -11.32
N PHE A 28 4.35 -4.18 -12.34
CA PHE A 28 2.93 -4.47 -12.43
C PHE A 28 2.65 -5.97 -12.37
N ILE A 29 3.42 -6.79 -13.10
CA ILE A 29 3.24 -8.25 -13.10
C ILE A 29 3.69 -8.87 -11.77
N ILE A 30 4.85 -8.48 -11.23
CA ILE A 30 5.45 -9.15 -10.06
C ILE A 30 4.86 -8.66 -8.74
N SER A 31 4.52 -7.38 -8.64
CA SER A 31 4.07 -6.74 -7.40
C SER A 31 2.55 -6.59 -7.31
N ASN A 32 1.87 -6.33 -8.45
CA ASN A 32 0.42 -6.09 -8.44
C ASN A 32 -0.34 -7.37 -8.82
N VAL A 33 -0.14 -7.88 -10.04
CA VAL A 33 -0.93 -8.99 -10.59
C VAL A 33 -0.59 -10.32 -9.94
N GLY A 34 0.70 -10.68 -9.89
CA GLY A 34 1.17 -11.99 -9.44
C GLY A 34 0.69 -12.34 -8.02
N PRO A 35 0.95 -11.50 -7.00
CA PRO A 35 0.56 -11.77 -5.62
C PRO A 35 -0.97 -11.84 -5.45
N VAL A 36 -1.72 -10.98 -6.14
CA VAL A 36 -3.19 -10.98 -6.07
C VAL A 36 -3.77 -12.21 -6.77
N ALA A 37 -3.23 -12.63 -7.91
CA ALA A 37 -3.68 -13.80 -8.65
C ALA A 37 -3.24 -15.14 -8.02
N ALA A 38 -2.16 -15.14 -7.24
CA ALA A 38 -1.58 -16.35 -6.67
C ALA A 38 -2.58 -17.15 -5.83
N GLY A 39 -3.34 -16.49 -4.95
CA GLY A 39 -4.34 -17.16 -4.11
C GLY A 39 -5.39 -17.92 -4.95
N PRO A 40 -6.19 -17.23 -5.79
CA PRO A 40 -7.18 -17.89 -6.62
C PRO A 40 -6.63 -19.00 -7.51
N LEU A 41 -5.44 -18.82 -8.10
CA LEU A 41 -4.81 -19.81 -8.97
C LEU A 41 -4.32 -21.04 -8.20
N LEU A 42 -3.64 -20.86 -7.06
CA LEU A 42 -3.12 -21.96 -6.25
C LEU A 42 -4.23 -22.82 -5.65
N PHE A 43 -5.35 -22.21 -5.27
CA PHE A 43 -6.48 -22.90 -4.67
C PHE A 43 -7.57 -23.27 -5.69
N GLN A 44 -7.36 -23.05 -6.99
CA GLN A 44 -8.33 -23.29 -8.05
C GLN A 44 -9.72 -22.74 -7.72
N SER A 45 -9.75 -21.50 -7.22
CA SER A 45 -10.95 -20.88 -6.67
C SER A 45 -12.05 -20.72 -7.73
N HIS A 46 -13.30 -20.81 -7.29
CA HIS A 46 -14.45 -20.52 -8.14
C HIS A 46 -14.37 -19.08 -8.70
N LEU A 47 -14.91 -18.87 -9.90
CA LEU A 47 -14.85 -17.58 -10.61
C LEU A 47 -15.43 -16.44 -9.76
N LEU A 48 -16.59 -16.67 -9.13
CA LEU A 48 -17.22 -15.67 -8.26
C LEU A 48 -16.32 -15.28 -7.07
N THR A 49 -15.69 -16.25 -6.40
CA THR A 49 -14.76 -16.00 -5.31
C THR A 49 -13.57 -15.18 -5.79
N THR A 50 -13.05 -15.52 -6.98
CA THR A 50 -11.95 -14.80 -7.62
C THR A 50 -12.32 -13.35 -7.90
N TRP A 51 -13.51 -13.08 -8.43
CA TRP A 51 -13.97 -11.71 -8.69
C TRP A 51 -14.15 -10.88 -7.42
N ILE A 52 -14.73 -11.46 -6.37
CA ILE A 52 -14.88 -10.79 -5.07
C ILE A 52 -13.48 -10.49 -4.49
N TRP A 53 -12.56 -11.44 -4.55
CA TRP A 53 -11.18 -11.26 -4.11
C TRP A 53 -10.47 -10.13 -4.86
N LEU A 54 -10.57 -10.11 -6.19
CA LEU A 54 -9.99 -9.05 -7.03
C LEU A 54 -10.57 -7.68 -6.69
N LEU A 55 -11.89 -7.59 -6.49
CA LEU A 55 -12.55 -6.35 -6.09
C LEU A 55 -11.98 -5.83 -4.76
N VAL A 56 -11.86 -6.69 -3.75
CA VAL A 56 -11.32 -6.32 -2.45
C VAL A 56 -9.86 -5.87 -2.57
N ALA A 57 -9.04 -6.58 -3.35
CA ALA A 57 -7.64 -6.23 -3.56
C ALA A 57 -7.47 -4.87 -4.25
N LEU A 58 -8.24 -4.61 -5.32
CA LEU A 58 -8.21 -3.34 -6.05
C LEU A 58 -8.69 -2.17 -5.19
N VAL A 59 -9.81 -2.34 -4.47
CA VAL A 59 -10.32 -1.31 -3.56
C VAL A 59 -9.30 -1.00 -2.46
N SER A 60 -8.65 -2.02 -1.90
CA SER A 60 -7.63 -1.84 -0.86
C SER A 60 -6.40 -1.09 -1.38
N THR A 61 -5.93 -1.45 -2.57
CA THR A 61 -4.77 -0.81 -3.23
C THR A 61 -5.06 0.65 -3.56
N ASN A 62 -6.23 0.91 -4.16
CA ASN A 62 -6.70 2.25 -4.49
C ASN A 62 -6.86 3.12 -3.24
N ASN A 63 -7.43 2.57 -2.15
CA ASN A 63 -7.58 3.28 -0.88
C ASN A 63 -6.22 3.70 -0.31
N GLY A 64 -5.22 2.82 -0.35
CA GLY A 64 -3.85 3.09 0.10
C GLY A 64 -3.12 4.21 -0.65
N HIS A 65 -3.62 4.62 -1.82
CA HIS A 65 -3.04 5.67 -2.66
C HIS A 65 -3.98 6.86 -2.85
N SER A 66 -5.16 6.84 -2.25
CA SER A 66 -6.19 7.86 -2.52
C SER A 66 -5.97 9.15 -1.74
N GLY A 67 -5.07 9.16 -0.75
CA GLY A 67 -4.96 10.22 0.26
C GLY A 67 -6.12 10.25 1.26
N TYR A 68 -7.17 9.47 1.05
CA TYR A 68 -8.30 9.35 1.96
C TYR A 68 -8.11 8.19 2.94
N HIS A 69 -8.51 8.41 4.18
CA HIS A 69 -8.60 7.35 5.17
C HIS A 69 -10.03 6.81 5.20
N ILE A 70 -10.36 5.93 4.26
CA ILE A 70 -11.68 5.32 4.23
C ILE A 70 -11.68 4.14 5.22
N SER A 71 -12.42 4.31 6.31
CA SER A 71 -12.72 3.23 7.25
C SER A 71 -14.00 2.54 6.78
N GLY A 72 -13.87 1.54 5.91
CA GLY A 72 -15.03 0.77 5.45
C GLY A 72 -15.64 -0.13 6.54
N PRO A 73 -16.91 -0.57 6.39
CA PRO A 73 -17.47 -1.62 7.25
C PRO A 73 -16.60 -2.88 7.20
N PHE A 74 -16.55 -3.63 8.30
CA PHE A 74 -15.69 -4.81 8.50
C PHE A 74 -14.17 -4.57 8.49
N GLY A 75 -13.71 -3.32 8.61
CA GLY A 75 -12.28 -3.05 8.80
C GLY A 75 -11.41 -3.35 7.58
N ILE A 76 -11.99 -3.25 6.36
CA ILE A 76 -11.24 -3.28 5.10
C ILE A 76 -10.45 -1.97 4.97
N ASN A 77 -9.45 -1.82 5.83
CA ASN A 77 -8.38 -0.84 5.72
C ASN A 77 -7.08 -1.58 6.03
N ILE A 78 -6.79 -2.56 5.19
CA ILE A 78 -5.56 -3.37 5.26
C ILE A 78 -4.34 -2.50 4.95
N VAL A 79 -4.53 -1.44 4.14
CA VAL A 79 -3.47 -0.55 3.65
C VAL A 79 -3.79 0.90 4.01
N SER A 80 -3.01 1.47 4.93
CA SER A 80 -3.19 2.85 5.36
C SER A 80 -2.61 3.83 4.35
N ALA A 81 -3.47 4.72 3.82
CA ALA A 81 -3.04 5.79 2.90
C ALA A 81 -1.89 6.62 3.48
N LYS A 82 -2.00 7.04 4.75
CA LYS A 82 -0.95 7.83 5.39
C LYS A 82 0.38 7.09 5.54
N PHE A 83 0.33 5.77 5.74
CA PHE A 83 1.53 4.94 5.85
C PHE A 83 2.23 4.86 4.50
N HIS A 84 1.48 4.68 3.42
CA HIS A 84 2.01 4.59 2.06
C HIS A 84 2.42 5.96 1.49
N ASP A 85 1.68 7.03 1.79
CA ASP A 85 2.09 8.41 1.48
C ASP A 85 3.45 8.75 2.11
N PHE A 86 3.69 8.26 3.34
CA PHE A 86 4.99 8.45 3.97
C PHE A 86 6.10 7.73 3.21
N HIS A 87 5.84 6.52 2.71
CA HIS A 87 6.74 5.81 1.82
C HIS A 87 7.02 6.60 0.54
N HIS A 88 5.99 7.10 -0.17
CA HIS A 88 6.15 7.95 -1.35
C HIS A 88 6.88 9.26 -1.09
N SER A 89 6.89 9.76 0.15
CA SER A 89 7.63 10.97 0.52
C SER A 89 9.11 10.73 0.85
N GLN A 90 9.47 9.54 1.37
CA GLN A 90 10.81 9.24 1.88
C GLN A 90 11.57 8.21 1.05
N PHE A 91 10.88 7.33 0.32
CA PHE A 91 11.39 6.23 -0.52
C PHE A 91 12.23 5.16 0.17
N THR A 92 12.68 5.39 1.41
CA THR A 92 13.62 4.51 2.13
C THR A 92 13.03 3.85 3.37
N ASN A 93 11.72 3.98 3.58
CA ASN A 93 10.99 3.47 4.75
C ASN A 93 9.62 2.94 4.31
N ASN A 94 8.95 2.17 5.15
CA ASN A 94 7.54 1.78 4.98
C ASN A 94 7.28 1.00 3.67
N PHE A 95 8.02 -0.08 3.42
CA PHE A 95 7.98 -0.83 2.17
C PHE A 95 6.76 -1.75 2.04
N GLY A 96 6.23 -2.27 3.15
CA GLY A 96 5.10 -3.19 3.14
C GLY A 96 3.75 -2.48 3.31
N SER A 97 2.69 -2.99 2.69
CA SER A 97 1.37 -2.36 2.72
C SER A 97 0.69 -2.37 4.10
N VAL A 98 1.03 -3.36 4.95
CA VAL A 98 0.46 -3.56 6.30
C VAL A 98 1.45 -3.20 7.42
N GLY A 99 2.73 -3.07 7.11
CA GLY A 99 3.78 -2.70 8.07
C GLY A 99 4.24 -3.81 9.04
N ILE A 100 3.70 -5.04 8.97
CA ILE A 100 4.17 -6.16 9.82
C ILE A 100 5.64 -6.47 9.54
N LEU A 101 5.99 -6.64 8.27
CA LEU A 101 7.38 -6.88 7.88
C LEU A 101 8.25 -5.65 8.15
N ASP A 102 7.73 -4.45 7.96
CA ASP A 102 8.49 -3.24 8.32
C ASP A 102 8.79 -3.16 9.81
N ARG A 103 7.85 -3.59 10.65
CA ARG A 103 8.03 -3.65 12.10
C ARG A 103 9.11 -4.64 12.49
N LEU A 104 9.12 -5.82 11.86
CA LEU A 104 10.12 -6.86 12.10
C LEU A 104 11.52 -6.42 11.66
N HIS A 105 11.63 -5.77 10.49
CA HIS A 105 12.92 -5.35 9.92
C HIS A 105 13.34 -3.93 10.34
N GLY A 106 12.46 -3.19 11.04
CA GLY A 106 12.72 -1.86 11.56
C GLY A 106 12.66 -0.72 10.53
N THR A 107 12.02 -0.94 9.38
CA THR A 107 11.91 0.04 8.27
C THR A 107 10.74 1.03 8.43
N ASP A 108 9.97 0.93 9.51
CA ASP A 108 8.91 1.89 9.88
C ASP A 108 9.31 2.79 11.07
N LYS A 109 10.58 2.78 11.51
CA LYS A 109 11.05 3.58 12.67
C LYS A 109 10.77 5.07 12.50
N ALA A 110 11.08 5.64 11.34
CA ALA A 110 10.86 7.06 11.04
C ALA A 110 9.37 7.42 11.06
N TRP A 111 8.52 6.56 10.51
CA TRP A 111 7.07 6.71 10.54
C TRP A 111 6.51 6.78 11.97
N ARG A 112 6.97 5.89 12.85
CA ARG A 112 6.53 5.88 14.25
C ARG A 112 7.01 7.11 15.03
N ALA A 113 8.23 7.56 14.79
CA ALA A 113 8.76 8.78 15.38
C ALA A 113 7.88 9.98 15.01
N ARG A 114 7.54 10.12 13.72
CA ARG A 114 6.60 11.14 13.24
C ARG A 114 5.24 11.04 13.94
N LYS A 115 4.66 9.84 14.05
CA LYS A 115 3.37 9.64 14.72
C LYS A 115 3.39 10.03 16.20
N MET A 116 4.48 9.73 16.90
CA MET A 116 4.67 10.12 18.30
C MET A 116 4.73 11.65 18.46
N MET A 117 5.44 12.34 17.56
CA MET A 117 5.49 13.81 17.54
C MET A 117 4.12 14.43 17.26
N GLU A 118 3.40 13.95 16.24
CA GLU A 118 2.04 14.40 15.90
C GLU A 118 1.08 14.25 17.09
N LYS A 119 1.20 13.15 17.85
CA LYS A 119 0.38 12.91 19.04
C LYS A 119 0.70 13.90 20.17
N LYS A 120 1.99 14.16 20.43
CA LYS A 120 2.40 15.12 21.46
C LYS A 120 1.93 16.54 21.15
N GLN A 121 2.04 16.98 19.89
CA GLN A 121 1.58 18.30 19.46
C GLN A 121 0.08 18.48 19.67
N LYS A 122 -0.73 17.46 19.35
CA LYS A 122 -2.18 17.49 19.56
C LYS A 122 -2.60 17.49 21.04
N GLN A 123 -1.75 17.00 21.93
CA GLN A 123 -2.00 17.01 23.37
C GLN A 123 -1.59 18.33 24.03
N ALA A 124 -0.73 19.11 23.36
CA ALA A 124 -0.25 20.40 23.83
C ALA A 124 -1.10 21.59 23.31
N ALA A 125 -2.03 21.34 22.39
CA ALA A 125 -2.98 22.30 21.85
C ALA A 125 -4.36 22.10 22.50
#